data_AF-A0A938IUK7-F1
#
_entry.id   AF-A0A938IUK7-F1
#
_cell.length_a   1.000
_cell.length_b   1.000
_cell.length_c   1.000
_cell.angle_alpha   90.00
_cell.angle_beta   90.00
_cell.angle_gamma   90.00
#
_symmetry.space_group_name_H-M   'P 1'
#
loop_
_entity.id
_entity.type
_entity.pdbx_description
1 polymer ?
#
loop_
_entity_poly.entity_id
_entity_poly.type
_entity_poly.pdbx_seq_one_letter_code
_entity_poly.pdbx_strand_id
1 'polypeptide(L)' 'MCSIAAPEVFGSDELGHATVLIPGDLPAELHGKARRAQANCPEDAIIIEE' A
#
# COMPACT_ATOMS: atom_id res chain seq x y z
N MET A 1 -2.00 -8.48 5.16
CA MET A 1 -2.63 -7.94 3.92
C MET A 1 -2.49 -6.42 3.94
N CYS A 2 -1.95 -5.81 2.88
CA CYS A 2 -1.63 -4.38 2.85
C CYS A 2 -2.86 -3.46 3.00
N SER A 3 -4.01 -3.85 2.47
CA SER A 3 -5.29 -3.15 2.65
C SER A 3 -5.79 -3.15 4.10
N ILE A 4 -5.32 -4.08 4.95
CA ILE A 4 -5.58 -4.02 6.41
C ILE A 4 -4.63 -3.02 7.09
N ALA A 5 -3.38 -2.97 6.65
CA ALA A 5 -2.36 -2.09 7.24
C ALA A 5 -2.53 -0.62 6.84
N ALA A 6 -3.01 -0.38 5.62
CA ALA A 6 -3.21 0.94 5.04
C ALA A 6 -4.41 0.94 4.06
N PRO A 7 -5.65 0.81 4.56
CA PRO A 7 -6.86 0.75 3.72
C PRO A 7 -7.07 2.00 2.87
N GLU A 8 -6.51 3.14 3.28
CA GLU A 8 -6.56 4.38 2.50
C GLU A 8 -5.61 4.36 1.29
N VAL A 9 -4.61 3.47 1.29
CA VAL A 9 -3.55 3.40 0.27
C VAL A 9 -3.75 2.21 -0.66
N PHE A 10 -4.20 1.07 -0.12
CA PHE A 10 -4.33 -0.17 -0.88
C PHE A 10 -5.76 -0.71 -0.86
N GLY A 11 -6.26 -1.06 -2.04
CA GLY A 11 -7.48 -1.83 -2.24
C GLY A 11 -7.19 -3.14 -2.95
N SER A 12 -8.23 -3.77 -3.49
CA SER A 12 -8.11 -4.98 -4.32
C SER A 12 -8.73 -4.75 -5.69
N ASP A 13 -8.12 -5.32 -6.73
CA ASP A 13 -8.74 -5.45 -8.05
C ASP A 13 -9.76 -6.61 -8.10
N GLU A 14 -10.35 -6.83 -9.28
CA GLU A 14 -11.35 -7.89 -9.52
C GLU A 14 -10.78 -9.31 -9.35
N LEU A 15 -9.47 -9.47 -9.43
CA LEU A 15 -8.76 -10.74 -9.23
C LEU A 15 -8.29 -10.94 -7.79
N GLY A 16 -8.48 -9.93 -6.93
CA GLY A 16 -8.07 -9.94 -5.53
C GLY A 16 -6.63 -9.49 -5.28
N HIS A 17 -5.90 -9.04 -6.30
CA HIS A 17 -4.57 -8.48 -6.10
C HIS A 17 -4.66 -7.07 -5.53
N ALA A 18 -3.69 -6.72 -4.69
CA ALA A 18 -3.64 -5.40 -4.11
C ALA A 18 -3.32 -4.34 -5.18
N THR A 19 -4.03 -3.21 -5.16
CA THR A 19 -3.79 -2.07 -6.03
C THR A 19 -3.66 -0.78 -5.22
N VAL A 20 -2.91 0.19 -5.75
CA VAL A 20 -2.75 1.51 -5.13
C VAL A 20 -3.98 2.37 -5.45
N LEU A 21 -4.60 2.94 -4.41
CA LEU A 21 -5.82 3.75 -4.52
C LEU A 21 -5.53 5.24 -4.72
N ILE A 22 -4.38 5.72 -4.25
CA ILE A 22 -3.96 7.12 -4.36
C ILE A 22 -2.98 7.25 -5.52
N PRO A 23 -3.37 7.88 -6.64
CA PRO A 23 -2.44 8.13 -7.74
C PRO A 23 -1.47 9.26 -7.39
N GLY A 24 -0.21 9.12 -7.82
CA GLY A 24 0.82 10.14 -7.61
C GLY A 24 1.38 10.14 -6.18
N ASP A 25 1.71 11.33 -5.67
CA ASP A 25 2.37 11.49 -4.38
C ASP A 25 1.48 11.09 -3.22
N LEU A 26 2.02 10.27 -2.32
CA LEU A 26 1.32 9.84 -1.13
C LEU A 26 1.33 10.97 -0.08
N PRO A 27 0.18 11.33 0.53
CA PRO A 27 0.13 12.27 1.64
C PRO A 27 1.03 11.86 2.81
N ALA A 28 1.72 12.84 3.41
CA ALA A 28 2.74 12.61 4.45
C ALA A 28 2.21 11.84 5.66
N GLU A 29 0.94 12.06 6.04
CA GLU A 29 0.28 11.36 7.13
C GLU A 29 0.10 9.85 6.87
N LEU A 30 0.12 9.42 5.60
CA LEU A 30 -0.03 8.01 5.20
C LEU A 30 1.32 7.31 5.00
N HIS A 31 2.45 8.02 4.96
CA HIS A 31 3.78 7.44 4.75
C HIS A 31 4.09 6.34 5.75
N GLY A 32 3.78 6.56 7.03
CA GLY A 32 3.99 5.56 8.08
C GLY A 32 3.16 4.30 7.89
N LYS A 33 1.93 4.42 7.37
CA LYS A 33 1.07 3.27 7.05
C LYS A 33 1.60 2.50 5.84
N ALA A 34 2.01 3.21 4.78
CA ALA A 34 2.59 2.60 3.58
C ALA A 34 3.89 1.85 3.87
N ARG A 35 4.82 2.43 4.65
CA ARG A 35 6.06 1.75 5.07
C ARG A 35 5.79 0.50 5.90
N ARG A 36 4.79 0.53 6.79
CA ARG A 36 4.37 -0.68 7.53
C ARG A 36 3.75 -1.73 6.61
N ALA A 37 2.95 -1.33 5.61
CA ALA A 37 2.38 -2.27 4.65
C ALA A 37 3.48 -2.94 3.82
N GLN A 38 4.46 -2.17 3.34
CA GLN A 38 5.65 -2.67 2.64
C GLN A 38 6.43 -3.69 3.47
N ALA A 39 6.83 -3.31 4.68
CA ALA A 39 7.65 -4.17 5.55
C ALA A 39 6.96 -5.49 5.96
N ASN A 40 5.63 -5.55 5.88
CA ASN A 40 4.84 -6.73 6.22
C ASN A 40 4.31 -7.48 4.99
N CYS A 41 4.69 -7.09 3.78
CA CYS A 41 4.31 -7.81 2.57
C CYS A 41 5.16 -9.08 2.47
N PRO A 42 4.57 -10.29 2.59
CA PRO A 42 5.35 -11.53 2.54
C PRO A 42 5.97 -11.80 1.16
N GLU A 43 5.49 -11.13 0.12
CA GLU A 43 5.92 -11.28 -1.28
C GLU A 43 6.84 -10.13 -1.75
N ASP A 44 7.22 -9.20 -0.86
CA ASP A 44 8.00 -8.00 -1.19
C ASP A 44 7.45 -7.18 -2.38
N ALA A 45 6.13 -7.24 -2.60
CA ALA A 45 5.47 -6.69 -3.79
C ALA A 45 5.22 -5.17 -3.73
N ILE A 46 5.53 -4.50 -2.62
CA ILE A 46 5.24 -3.07 -2.41
C ILE A 46 6.54 -2.29 -2.49
N ILE A 47 6.62 -1.39 -3.47
CA ILE A 47 7.78 -0.51 -3.69
C ILE A 47 7.37 0.92 -3.32
N ILE A 48 8.27 1.63 -2.64
CA ILE A 48 8.12 3.04 -2.30
C ILE A 48 9.29 3.76 -2.96
N GLU A 49 8.97 4.72 -3.83
CA GLU A 49 9.92 5.61 -4.49
C GLU A 49 9.98 6.95 -3.75
N GLU A 50 11.12 7.64 -3.82
CA GLU A 50 11.38 8.95 -3.19
C GLU A 50 11.44 10.09 -4.21
#